data_AF-A0A942UBU7-F1
#
_entry.id   AF-A0A942UBU7-F1
#
_cell.length_a   1.000
_cell.length_b   1.000
_cell.length_c   1.000
_cell.angle_alpha   90.00
_cell.angle_beta   90.00
_cell.angle_gamma   90.00
#
_symmetry.space_group_name_H-M   'P 1'
#
loop_
_entity.id
_entity.type
_entity.pdbx_description
1 polymer ?
#
loop_
_entity_poly.entity_id
_entity_poly.type
_entity_poly.pdbx_seq_one_letter_code
_entity_poly.pdbx_strand_id
1 'polypeptide(L)' 'MNDKKLTIKITEDGKIFAETIGIKGAECMEYIELLEELLDAQIVDSAYTAEYYETERRITLQNEQFIKEE' A
#
# COMPACT_ATOMS: atom_id res chain seq x y z
N MET A 1 -5.26 4.35 14.87
CA MET A 1 -4.63 4.96 13.69
C MET A 1 -3.80 3.87 13.04
N ASN A 2 -4.12 3.49 11.80
CA ASN A 2 -3.33 2.54 11.02
C ASN A 2 -2.45 3.39 10.11
N ASP A 3 -1.30 3.84 10.62
CA ASP A 3 -0.38 4.66 9.83
C ASP A 3 0.30 3.78 8.78
N LYS A 4 -0.02 4.01 7.50
CA LYS A 4 0.62 3.36 6.36
C LYS A 4 2.03 3.90 6.22
N LYS A 5 3.01 3.01 6.10
CA LYS A 5 4.44 3.36 6.00
C LYS A 5 5.11 2.54 4.92
N LEU A 6 6.15 3.11 4.34
CA LEU A 6 7.04 2.44 3.40
C LEU A 6 8.46 2.46 3.99
N THR A 7 9.05 1.29 4.17
CA THR A 7 10.44 1.15 4.61
C THR A 7 11.28 0.78 3.41
N ILE A 8 12.32 1.58 3.14
CA ILE A 8 13.26 1.35 2.04
C ILE A 8 14.66 1.14 2.62
N LYS A 9 15.34 0.08 2.18
CA LYS A 9 16.73 -0.20 2.48
C LYS A 9 17.52 -0.32 1.18
N ILE A 10 18.57 0.48 1.07
CA ILE A 10 19.49 0.45 -0.07
C ILE A 10 20.81 -0.12 0.43
N THR A 11 21.31 -1.14 -0.26
CA THR A 11 22.62 -1.75 0.04
C THR A 11 23.75 -1.03 -0.68
N GLU A 12 25.00 -1.23 -0.25
CA GLU A 12 26.18 -0.65 -0.89
C GLU A 12 26.35 -1.10 -2.36
N ASP A 13 25.80 -2.26 -2.71
CA ASP A 13 25.77 -2.83 -4.07
C ASP A 13 24.63 -2.27 -4.94
N GLY A 14 23.81 -1.35 -4.40
CA GLY A 14 22.70 -0.72 -5.12
C GLY A 14 21.40 -1.52 -5.12
N LYS A 15 21.34 -2.70 -4.49
CA LYS A 15 20.08 -3.44 -4.32
C LYS A 15 19.14 -2.70 -3.38
N ILE A 16 17.87 -2.62 -3.78
CA ILE A 16 16.80 -1.94 -3.04
C ILE A 16 15.86 -2.99 -2.47
N PHE A 17 15.55 -2.86 -1.18
CA PHE A 17 14.52 -3.63 -0.50
C PHE A 17 13.44 -2.66 -0.04
N ALA A 18 12.19 -2.93 -0.42
CA ALA A 18 11.04 -2.12 -0.06
C ALA A 18 9.99 -2.97 0.66
N GLU A 19 9.49 -2.48 1.78
CA GLU A 19 8.45 -3.14 2.58
C GLU A 19 7.33 -2.16 2.91
N THR A 20 6.09 -2.57 2.65
CA THR A 20 4.90 -1.81 3.04
C THR A 20 4.40 -2.28 4.41
N ILE A 21 4.09 -1.32 5.29
CA ILE A 21 3.63 -1.58 6.66
C ILE A 21 2.30 -0.87 6.86
N GLY A 22 1.31 -1.55 7.45
CA GLY A 22 -0.01 -0.99 7.70
C GLY A 22 -0.96 -1.03 6.51
N ILE A 23 -0.58 -1.71 5.43
CA ILE A 23 -1.37 -1.90 4.20
C ILE A 23 -1.90 -3.34 4.18
N LYS A 24 -3.23 -3.48 4.18
CA LYS A 24 -3.88 -4.77 4.31
C LYS A 24 -4.46 -5.25 2.98
N GLY A 25 -4.45 -6.56 2.79
CA GLY A 25 -5.04 -7.19 1.63
C GLY A 25 -4.23 -6.95 0.35
N ALA A 26 -4.92 -7.10 -0.78
CA ALA A 26 -4.35 -6.89 -2.11
C ALA A 26 -3.99 -5.43 -2.43
N GLU A 27 -4.35 -4.47 -1.57
CA GLU A 27 -4.05 -3.04 -1.80
C GLU A 27 -2.53 -2.80 -1.88
N CYS A 28 -1.71 -3.60 -1.18
CA CYS A 28 -0.26 -3.49 -1.28
C CYS A 28 0.29 -3.80 -2.69
N MET A 29 -0.49 -4.47 -3.56
CA MET A 29 -0.07 -4.76 -4.94
C MET A 29 -0.07 -3.50 -5.81
N GLU A 30 -0.95 -2.53 -5.53
CA GLU A 30 -0.99 -1.26 -6.26
C GLU A 30 0.29 -0.43 -6.04
N TYR A 31 1.01 -0.70 -4.96
CA TYR A 31 2.28 -0.04 -4.66
C TYR A 31 3.45 -0.61 -5.45
N ILE A 32 3.33 -1.76 -6.12
CA ILE A 32 4.42 -2.32 -6.94
C ILE A 32 4.79 -1.36 -8.06
N GLU A 33 3.81 -0.95 -8.87
CA GLU A 33 4.05 -0.05 -10.00
C GLU A 33 4.58 1.31 -9.54
N LEU A 34 4.02 1.83 -8.43
CA LEU A 34 4.49 3.07 -7.82
C LEU A 34 5.95 2.98 -7.36
N LEU A 35 6.35 1.85 -6.77
CA LEU A 35 7.71 1.65 -6.29
C LEU A 35 8.71 1.52 -7.45
N GLU A 36 8.33 0.85 -8.54
CA GLU A 36 9.18 0.76 -9.73
C GLU A 36 9.40 2.14 -10.36
N GLU A 37 8.35 2.96 -10.47
CA GLU A 37 8.44 4.33 -10.99
C GLU A 37 9.29 5.24 -10.08
N LEU A 38 9.05 5.22 -8.76
CA LEU A 38 9.74 6.08 -7.81
C LEU A 38 11.23 5.74 -7.67
N LEU A 39 11.58 4.46 -7.81
CA LEU A 39 12.94 3.97 -7.63
C LEU A 39 13.70 3.83 -8.95
N ASP A 40 13.02 4.04 -10.09
CA ASP A 40 13.54 3.77 -11.43
C ASP A 40 14.19 2.38 -11.51
N ALA A 41 13.50 1.39 -10.95
CA ALA A 41 14.02 0.04 -10.72
C ALA A 41 12.96 -1.02 -11.00
N GLN A 42 13.39 -2.25 -11.24
CA GLN A 42 12.49 -3.38 -11.47
C GLN A 42 12.43 -4.29 -10.23
N ILE A 43 11.23 -4.72 -9.85
CA ILE A 43 11.06 -5.72 -8.80
C ILE A 43 11.46 -7.09 -9.34
N VAL A 44 12.47 -7.70 -8.73
CA VAL A 44 12.97 -9.02 -9.08
C VAL A 44 12.45 -10.13 -8.17
N ASP A 45 11.99 -9.78 -6.97
CA ASP A 45 11.49 -10.72 -5.96
C ASP A 45 10.46 -10.01 -5.07
N SER A 46 9.42 -10.74 -4.65
CA SER A 46 8.40 -10.23 -3.75
C SER A 46 7.94 -11.30 -2.76
N ALA A 47 7.73 -10.88 -1.51
CA ALA A 47 7.21 -11.72 -0.44
C ALA A 47 6.04 -11.01 0.24
N TYR A 48 5.04 -11.79 0.64
CA TYR A 48 3.85 -11.28 1.31
C TYR A 48 4.00 -11.32 2.82
N THR A 49 3.71 -10.18 3.47
CA THR A 49 3.61 -10.12 4.94
C THR A 49 2.26 -10.67 5.40
N ALA A 50 2.09 -10.86 6.71
CA ALA A 50 0.81 -11.31 7.27
C ALA A 50 -0.37 -10.37 6.91
N GLU A 51 -0.09 -9.07 6.75
CA GLU A 51 -1.08 -8.04 6.42
C GLU A 51 -1.74 -8.25 5.05
N TYR A 52 -1.03 -8.88 4.10
CA TYR A 52 -1.58 -9.24 2.80
C TYR A 52 -2.80 -10.16 2.90
N TYR A 53 -2.83 -11.04 3.91
CA TYR A 53 -3.93 -11.98 4.13
C TYR A 53 -5.04 -11.39 5.01
N GLU A 54 -4.86 -10.17 5.52
CA GLU A 54 -5.89 -9.47 6.27
C GLU A 54 -6.84 -8.73 5.32
N THR A 55 -8.14 -8.77 5.61
CA THR A 55 -9.12 -7.98 4.86
C THR A 55 -9.30 -6.62 5.52
N GLU A 56 -9.09 -5.53 4.75
CA GLU A 56 -9.39 -4.19 5.22
C GLU A 56 -10.91 -3.99 5.32
N ARG A 57 -11.42 -3.65 6.51
CA ARG A 57 -12.82 -3.24 6.66
C ARG A 57 -12.97 -1.78 6.22
N ARG A 58 -13.28 -1.56 4.94
CA ARG A 58 -13.68 -0.23 4.45
C ARG A 58 -15.05 0.13 5.03
N ILE A 59 -15.07 1.07 5.98
CA ILE A 59 -16.30 1.72 6.41
C ILE A 59 -16.65 2.74 5.32
N THR A 60 -17.55 2.39 4.41
CA THR A 60 -18.12 3.35 3.45
C THR A 60 -19.07 4.27 4.23
N LEU A 61 -18.61 5.48 4.56
CA LEU A 61 -19.50 6.55 5.01
C LEU A 61 -20.27 7.06 3.78
N GLN A 62 -21.44 6.46 3.51
CA GLN A 62 -22.38 7.05 2.56
C GLN A 62 -22.94 8.33 3.20
N ASN A 63 -22.44 9.48 2.76
CA ASN A 63 -23.13 10.75 3.00
C ASN A 63 -24.44 10.74 2.19
N GLU A 64 -25.54 10.33 2.82
CA GLU A 64 -26.88 10.57 2.30
C GLU A 64 -27.13 12.09 2.28
N GLN A 65 -26.87 12.73 1.14
CA GLN A 65 -27.31 14.09 0.90
C GLN A 65 -28.84 14.09 0.82
N PHE A 66 -29.51 14.41 1.93
CA PHE A 66 -30.90 14.85 1.90
C PHE A 66 -30.95 16.21 1.19
N ILE A 67 -31.26 16.21 -0.10
CA ILE A 67 -31.79 17.40 -0.77
C ILE A 67 -33.19 17.61 -0.19
N LYS A 68 -33.31 18.53 0.78
CA LYS A 68 -34.60 19.14 1.09
C LYS A 68 -34.87 20.17 0.00
N GLU A 69 -35.82 19.86 -0.88
CA GLU A 69 -36.55 20.89 -1.61
C GLU A 69 -37.36 21.72 -0.60
N GLU A 70 -37.13 23.03 -0.57
CA GLU A 70 -38.11 24.05 -0.20
C GLU A 70 -38.27 25.03 -1.38
#